data_AF-A0A0C2F9E6-F1
#
_entry.id   AF-A0A0C2F9E6-F1
#
_cell.length_a   1.000
_cell.length_b   1.000
_cell.length_c   1.000
_cell.angle_alpha   90.00
_cell.angle_beta   90.00
_cell.angle_gamma   90.00
#
_symmetry.space_group_name_H-M   'P 1'
#
loop_
_entity.id
_entity.type
_entity.pdbx_description
1 polymer ?
#
loop_
_entity_poly.entity_id
_entity_poly.type
_entity_poly.pdbx_seq_one_letter_code
_entity_poly.pdbx_strand_id
1 'polypeptide(L)'
;KPTEQQMIGECFLRLRKSFGNTYGYYFRNIDHINSLLMASKTDPKIETALRELVVRMRASGAGVFDASTAVSRPVQRCVKYPLFLSEIAKYTAITHPDHPKLLEAVKQLSHLGSKMNESKRRKELTRKYSEEQSNTSLGDKLSKFTVHSIKKKTNRFTYRMGSSLGVVKVTRDADFDRLVCELDQAERRLVRFNYMLVIYRKKMFYETRQLIQKRLIEPRRREIPGVSADAQTFPFHEMIKDLAIDLNSKVRDEIVKALRAIPKKLIRKRNDKLMDYEAAKSSNKV
;
A
#
# COMPACT_ATOMS: atom_id res chain seq x y z
N LYS A 1 41.16 -16.23 -19.65
CA LYS A 1 42.25 -15.76 -18.75
C LYS A 1 42.51 -16.86 -17.73
N PRO A 2 43.78 -17.11 -17.35
CA PRO A 2 44.12 -17.98 -16.22
C PRO A 2 43.32 -17.59 -14.97
N THR A 3 42.96 -18.55 -14.12
CA THR A 3 42.08 -18.35 -12.95
C THR A 3 42.60 -17.23 -12.03
N GLU A 4 43.92 -17.15 -11.85
CA GLU A 4 44.63 -16.15 -11.04
C GLU A 4 44.59 -14.73 -11.62
N GLN A 5 44.11 -14.55 -12.85
CA GLN A 5 43.94 -13.26 -13.51
C GLN A 5 42.46 -12.90 -13.71
N GLN A 6 41.54 -13.75 -13.24
CA GLN A 6 40.11 -13.51 -13.38
C GLN A 6 39.64 -12.55 -12.29
N MET A 7 39.08 -11.41 -12.72
CA MET A 7 38.56 -10.36 -11.83
C MET A 7 37.04 -10.31 -11.93
N ILE A 8 36.37 -11.34 -11.41
CA ILE A 8 34.92 -11.51 -11.49
C ILE A 8 34.22 -10.50 -10.57
N GLY A 9 34.70 -10.34 -9.33
CA GLY A 9 34.20 -9.36 -8.36
C GLY A 9 34.21 -7.95 -8.94
N GLU A 10 35.34 -7.55 -9.52
CA GLU A 10 35.49 -6.27 -10.23
C GLU A 10 34.42 -6.08 -11.33
N CYS A 11 34.11 -7.12 -12.12
CA CYS A 11 33.07 -7.04 -13.14
C CYS A 11 31.70 -6.69 -12.56
N PHE A 12 31.33 -7.32 -11.44
CA PHE A 12 30.05 -7.03 -10.77
C PHE A 12 30.03 -5.63 -10.15
N LEU A 13 31.14 -5.16 -9.59
CA LEU A 13 31.24 -3.81 -9.03
C LEU A 13 31.09 -2.74 -10.11
N ARG A 14 31.75 -2.90 -11.27
CA ARG A 14 31.57 -1.98 -12.42
C ARG A 14 30.12 -1.94 -12.92
N LEU A 15 29.41 -3.06 -12.85
CA LEU A 15 28.02 -3.16 -13.30
C LEU A 15 26.98 -2.78 -12.23
N ARG A 16 27.40 -2.45 -10.99
CA ARG A 16 26.52 -2.18 -9.84
C ARG A 16 25.34 -1.25 -10.16
N LYS A 17 25.62 -0.11 -10.79
CA LYS A 17 24.59 0.90 -11.12
C LYS A 17 23.61 0.36 -12.16
N SER A 18 24.12 -0.32 -13.19
CA SER A 18 23.31 -0.95 -14.23
C SER A 18 22.40 -2.05 -13.66
N PHE A 19 22.95 -2.92 -12.79
CA PHE A 19 22.17 -3.93 -12.06
C PHE A 19 21.04 -3.29 -11.25
N GLY A 20 21.38 -2.29 -10.44
CA GLY A 20 20.40 -1.61 -9.59
C GLY A 20 19.26 -0.98 -10.39
N ASN A 21 19.57 -0.32 -11.51
CA ASN A 21 18.58 0.32 -12.36
C ASN A 21 17.69 -0.69 -13.09
N THR A 22 18.30 -1.66 -13.77
CA THR A 22 17.59 -2.63 -14.61
C THR A 22 16.71 -3.54 -13.78
N TYR A 23 17.29 -4.21 -12.77
CA TYR A 23 16.52 -5.07 -11.89
C TYR A 23 15.55 -4.27 -11.05
N GLY A 24 15.94 -3.13 -10.49
CA GLY A 24 15.05 -2.28 -9.70
C GLY A 24 13.81 -1.83 -10.49
N TYR A 25 13.94 -1.54 -11.79
CA TYR A 25 12.79 -1.26 -12.66
C TYR A 25 11.92 -2.50 -12.86
N TYR A 26 12.53 -3.65 -13.18
CA TYR A 26 11.80 -4.90 -13.37
C TYR A 26 11.00 -5.31 -12.13
N PHE A 27 11.63 -5.24 -10.95
CA PHE A 27 11.03 -5.57 -9.66
C PHE A 27 9.85 -4.67 -9.29
N ARG A 28 9.90 -3.38 -9.63
CA ARG A 28 8.79 -2.47 -9.34
C ARG A 28 7.53 -2.82 -10.14
N ASN A 29 7.71 -3.37 -11.34
CA ASN A 29 6.65 -3.62 -12.32
C ASN A 29 6.20 -5.09 -12.40
N ILE A 30 6.91 -6.04 -11.76
CA ILE A 30 6.61 -7.48 -11.90
C ILE A 30 5.18 -7.83 -11.49
N ASP A 31 4.61 -7.17 -10.48
CA ASP A 31 3.22 -7.37 -10.07
C ASP A 31 2.25 -6.95 -11.18
N HIS A 32 2.51 -5.80 -11.82
CA HIS A 32 1.71 -5.30 -12.93
C HIS A 32 1.82 -6.20 -14.16
N ILE A 33 3.03 -6.66 -14.49
CA ILE A 33 3.27 -7.65 -15.56
C ILE A 33 2.47 -8.92 -15.29
N ASN A 34 2.48 -9.43 -14.06
CA ASN A 34 1.70 -10.61 -13.70
C ASN A 34 0.18 -10.37 -13.82
N SER A 35 -0.32 -9.20 -13.41
CA SER A 35 -1.72 -8.83 -13.61
C SER A 35 -2.11 -8.79 -15.09
N LEU A 36 -1.26 -8.20 -15.94
CA LEU A 36 -1.46 -8.18 -17.39
C LEU A 36 -1.45 -9.59 -17.99
N LEU A 37 -0.55 -10.47 -17.54
CA LEU A 37 -0.51 -11.87 -17.97
C LEU A 37 -1.77 -12.66 -17.56
N MET A 38 -2.38 -12.33 -16.42
CA MET A 38 -3.64 -12.94 -16.02
C MET A 38 -4.80 -12.42 -16.85
N ALA A 39 -4.85 -11.11 -17.10
CA ALA A 39 -5.86 -10.49 -17.96
C ALA A 39 -5.74 -10.98 -19.42
N SER A 40 -4.53 -11.22 -19.92
CA SER A 40 -4.35 -11.70 -21.30
C SER A 40 -4.94 -13.09 -21.56
N LYS A 41 -5.21 -13.88 -20.51
CA LYS A 41 -5.89 -15.19 -20.67
C LYS A 41 -7.34 -15.07 -21.14
N THR A 42 -7.94 -13.89 -21.02
CA THR A 42 -9.30 -13.66 -21.51
C THR A 42 -9.31 -13.17 -22.96
N ASP A 43 -8.15 -12.88 -23.56
CA ASP A 43 -8.01 -12.48 -24.96
C ASP A 43 -7.28 -13.59 -25.74
N PRO A 44 -8.00 -14.37 -26.57
CA PRO A 44 -7.44 -15.49 -27.33
C PRO A 44 -6.29 -15.10 -28.26
N LYS A 45 -6.28 -13.86 -28.78
CA LYS A 45 -5.22 -13.40 -29.68
C LYS A 45 -3.93 -13.19 -28.90
N ILE A 46 -4.01 -12.51 -27.75
CA ILE A 46 -2.85 -12.25 -26.90
C ILE A 46 -2.32 -13.55 -26.29
N GLU A 47 -3.21 -14.43 -25.83
CA GLU A 47 -2.82 -15.74 -25.29
C GLU A 47 -2.05 -16.58 -26.34
N THR A 48 -2.55 -16.62 -27.58
CA THR A 48 -1.89 -17.35 -28.68
C THR A 48 -0.51 -16.77 -28.97
N ALA A 49 -0.39 -15.45 -29.07
CA ALA A 49 0.90 -14.79 -29.32
C ALA A 49 1.92 -15.04 -28.20
N LEU A 50 1.49 -15.03 -26.93
CA LEU A 50 2.35 -15.36 -25.79
C LEU A 50 2.81 -16.83 -25.83
N ARG A 51 1.92 -17.75 -26.20
CA ARG A 51 2.27 -19.17 -26.35
C ARG A 51 3.31 -19.39 -27.45
N GLU A 52 3.14 -18.75 -28.60
CA GLU A 52 4.11 -18.80 -29.71
C GLU A 52 5.48 -18.24 -29.30
N LEU A 53 5.50 -17.15 -28.51
CA LEU A 53 6.73 -16.62 -27.95
C LEU A 53 7.43 -17.65 -27.05
N VAL A 54 6.69 -18.31 -26.16
CA VAL A 54 7.24 -19.36 -25.28
C VAL A 54 7.79 -20.53 -26.10
N VAL A 55 7.11 -20.96 -27.16
CA VAL A 55 7.60 -22.01 -28.07
C VAL A 55 8.93 -21.60 -28.71
N ARG A 56 9.04 -20.37 -29.22
CA ARG A 56 10.30 -19.84 -29.77
C ARG A 56 11.42 -19.80 -28.74
N MET A 57 11.12 -19.39 -27.50
CA MET A 57 12.11 -19.40 -26.41
C MET A 57 12.58 -20.82 -26.08
N ARG A 58 11.69 -21.82 -26.09
CA ARG A 58 12.09 -23.22 -25.88
C ARG A 58 12.95 -23.74 -27.03
N ALA A 59 12.60 -23.40 -28.27
CA ALA A 59 13.39 -23.77 -29.45
C ALA A 59 14.81 -23.19 -29.39
N SER A 60 15.01 -22.03 -28.77
CA SER A 60 16.34 -21.46 -28.50
C SER A 60 17.04 -22.05 -27.26
N GLY A 61 16.56 -23.17 -26.71
CA GLY A 61 17.14 -23.85 -25.54
C GLY A 61 16.75 -23.26 -24.18
N ALA A 62 15.78 -22.34 -24.11
CA ALA A 62 15.34 -21.80 -22.81
C ALA A 62 14.39 -22.77 -22.10
N GLY A 63 14.72 -23.18 -20.87
CA GLY A 63 13.84 -23.96 -19.99
C GLY A 63 12.68 -23.15 -19.43
N VAL A 64 11.75 -22.73 -20.29
CA VAL A 64 10.59 -21.89 -19.96
C VAL A 64 9.30 -22.64 -20.28
N PHE A 65 8.42 -22.80 -19.29
CA PHE A 65 7.17 -23.55 -19.46
C PHE A 65 5.99 -22.66 -19.87
N ASP A 66 5.97 -21.40 -19.47
CA ASP A 66 4.91 -20.46 -19.82
C ASP A 66 5.43 -19.02 -19.73
N ALA A 67 4.59 -18.06 -20.16
CA ALA A 67 4.95 -16.64 -20.12
C ALA A 67 5.22 -16.16 -18.69
N SER A 68 4.50 -16.69 -17.69
CA SER A 68 4.72 -16.41 -16.27
C SER A 68 6.12 -16.82 -15.81
N THR A 69 6.55 -18.02 -16.17
CA THR A 69 7.90 -18.53 -15.89
C THR A 69 8.93 -17.66 -16.59
N ALA A 70 8.69 -17.28 -17.86
CA ALA A 70 9.59 -16.42 -18.62
C ALA A 70 9.88 -15.10 -17.91
N VAL A 71 8.82 -14.41 -17.44
CA VAL A 71 8.95 -13.13 -16.73
C VAL A 71 9.50 -13.28 -15.31
N SER A 72 9.38 -14.46 -14.69
CA SER A 72 9.97 -14.67 -13.36
C SER A 72 11.50 -14.86 -13.39
N ARG A 73 12.10 -15.21 -14.52
CA ARG A 73 13.54 -15.57 -14.61
C ARG A 73 14.50 -14.45 -14.24
N PRO A 74 14.34 -13.19 -14.68
CA PRO A 74 15.25 -12.11 -14.27
C PRO A 74 15.27 -11.94 -12.74
N VAL A 75 14.09 -12.05 -12.11
CA VAL A 75 13.96 -11.99 -10.65
C VAL A 75 14.74 -13.13 -9.98
N GLN A 76 14.51 -14.35 -10.44
CA GLN A 76 15.17 -15.54 -9.92
C GLN A 76 16.69 -15.50 -10.14
N ARG A 77 17.15 -14.93 -11.26
CA ARG A 77 18.58 -14.82 -11.55
C ARG A 77 19.26 -13.80 -10.63
N CYS A 78 18.61 -12.67 -10.39
CA CYS A 78 19.13 -11.61 -9.52
C CYS A 78 19.46 -12.12 -8.11
N VAL A 79 18.59 -12.98 -7.54
CA VAL A 79 18.78 -13.52 -6.18
C VAL A 79 19.83 -14.64 -6.12
N LYS A 80 20.23 -15.22 -7.25
CA LYS A 80 21.25 -16.27 -7.31
C LYS A 80 22.69 -15.72 -7.39
N TYR A 81 22.90 -14.52 -7.93
CA TYR A 81 24.24 -13.95 -8.04
C TYR A 81 24.99 -13.84 -6.70
N PRO A 82 24.37 -13.42 -5.57
CA PRO A 82 25.04 -13.46 -4.27
C PRO A 82 25.53 -14.86 -3.88
N LEU A 83 24.74 -15.90 -4.17
CA LEU A 83 25.09 -17.29 -3.86
C LEU A 83 26.29 -17.74 -4.70
N PHE A 84 26.27 -17.47 -6.00
CA PHE A 84 27.37 -17.84 -6.90
C PHE A 84 28.66 -17.10 -6.55
N LEU A 85 28.59 -15.80 -6.28
CA LEU A 85 29.76 -15.01 -5.91
C LEU A 85 30.30 -15.41 -4.53
N SER A 86 29.42 -15.76 -3.59
CA SER A 86 29.83 -16.30 -2.30
C SER A 86 30.57 -17.62 -2.46
N GLU A 87 30.15 -18.48 -3.38
CA GLU A 87 30.82 -19.75 -3.64
C GLU A 87 32.18 -19.53 -4.30
N ILE A 88 32.27 -18.64 -5.30
CA ILE A 88 33.54 -18.27 -5.93
C ILE A 88 34.51 -17.68 -4.90
N ALA A 89 34.03 -16.83 -3.99
CA ALA A 89 34.85 -16.23 -2.95
C ALA A 89 35.47 -17.28 -2.01
N LYS A 90 34.76 -18.38 -1.68
CA LYS A 90 35.30 -19.46 -0.84
C LYS A 90 36.49 -20.17 -1.47
N TYR A 91 36.50 -20.30 -2.80
CA TYR A 91 37.57 -20.96 -3.56
C TYR A 91 38.61 -19.99 -4.12
N THR A 92 38.51 -18.70 -3.81
CA THR A 92 39.48 -17.68 -4.22
C THR A 92 40.42 -17.39 -3.05
N ALA A 93 41.73 -17.52 -3.26
CA ALA A 93 42.73 -17.25 -2.20
C ALA A 93 42.58 -15.83 -1.62
N ILE A 94 42.75 -15.67 -0.31
CA ILE A 94 42.60 -14.37 0.38
C ILE A 94 43.60 -13.33 -0.16
N THR A 95 44.77 -13.78 -0.60
CA THR A 95 45.82 -12.94 -1.23
C THR A 95 45.47 -12.49 -2.65
N HIS A 96 44.47 -13.10 -3.28
CA HIS A 96 44.05 -12.74 -4.63
C HIS A 96 43.37 -11.36 -4.65
N PRO A 97 43.72 -10.45 -5.58
CA PRO A 97 43.20 -9.08 -5.60
C PRO A 97 41.68 -8.97 -5.81
N ASP A 98 41.04 -10.01 -6.33
CA ASP A 98 39.59 -10.08 -6.52
C ASP A 98 38.83 -10.58 -5.28
N HIS A 99 39.49 -11.23 -4.31
CA HIS A 99 38.84 -11.77 -3.10
C HIS A 99 38.03 -10.69 -2.34
N PRO A 100 38.61 -9.52 -1.96
CA PRO A 100 37.83 -8.46 -1.30
C PRO A 100 36.69 -7.91 -2.19
N LYS A 101 36.89 -7.88 -3.51
CA LYS A 101 35.89 -7.37 -4.46
C LYS A 101 34.69 -8.31 -4.60
N LEU A 102 34.93 -9.62 -4.54
CA LEU A 102 33.89 -10.63 -4.50
C LEU A 102 33.02 -10.47 -3.25
N LEU A 103 33.63 -10.29 -2.08
CA LEU A 103 32.90 -10.04 -0.82
C LEU A 103 32.06 -8.77 -0.89
N GLU A 104 32.61 -7.69 -1.46
CA GLU A 104 31.86 -6.45 -1.66
C GLU A 104 30.68 -6.65 -2.62
N ALA A 105 30.89 -7.32 -3.75
CA ALA A 105 29.85 -7.61 -4.73
C ALA A 105 28.71 -8.47 -4.12
N VAL A 106 29.05 -9.46 -3.30
CA VAL A 106 28.06 -10.27 -2.53
C VAL A 106 27.22 -9.35 -1.64
N LYS A 107 27.84 -8.46 -0.87
CA LYS A 107 27.13 -7.54 0.03
C LYS A 107 26.18 -6.62 -0.74
N GLN A 108 26.65 -6.03 -1.86
CA GLN A 108 25.85 -5.11 -2.67
C GLN A 108 24.63 -5.80 -3.30
N LEU A 109 24.80 -6.99 -3.88
CA LEU A 109 23.71 -7.73 -4.51
C LEU A 109 22.73 -8.31 -3.48
N SER A 110 23.22 -8.70 -2.31
CA SER A 110 22.37 -9.12 -1.18
C SER A 110 21.49 -7.97 -0.71
N HIS A 111 22.05 -6.77 -0.57
CA HIS A 111 21.29 -5.57 -0.21
C HIS A 111 20.22 -5.21 -1.24
N LEU A 112 20.53 -5.35 -2.54
CA LEU A 112 19.56 -5.18 -3.61
C LEU A 112 18.40 -6.17 -3.44
N GLY A 113 18.71 -7.44 -3.20
CA GLY A 113 17.75 -8.51 -2.88
C GLY A 113 16.83 -8.16 -1.69
N SER A 114 17.41 -7.73 -0.58
CA SER A 114 16.67 -7.36 0.64
C SER A 114 15.75 -6.15 0.43
N LYS A 115 16.23 -5.10 -0.25
CA LYS A 115 15.43 -3.91 -0.58
C LYS A 115 14.20 -4.26 -1.42
N MET A 116 14.35 -5.18 -2.35
CA MET A 116 13.25 -5.66 -3.19
C MET A 116 12.24 -6.47 -2.40
N ASN A 117 12.69 -7.38 -1.51
CA ASN A 117 11.81 -8.15 -0.64
C ASN A 117 10.99 -7.23 0.28
N GLU A 118 11.61 -6.19 0.84
CA GLU A 118 10.94 -5.22 1.70
C GLU A 118 9.92 -4.36 0.92
N SER A 119 10.19 -4.02 -0.33
CA SER A 119 9.22 -3.32 -1.18
C SER A 119 7.97 -4.18 -1.46
N LYS A 120 8.16 -5.48 -1.74
CA LYS A 120 7.03 -6.41 -1.95
C LYS A 120 6.23 -6.60 -0.66
N ARG A 121 6.93 -6.80 0.46
CA ARG A 121 6.31 -6.91 1.79
C ARG A 121 5.48 -5.68 2.15
N ARG A 122 5.99 -4.46 1.91
CA ARG A 122 5.25 -3.22 2.18
C ARG A 122 3.98 -3.12 1.35
N LYS A 123 4.04 -3.44 0.05
CA LYS A 123 2.85 -3.47 -0.83
C LYS A 123 1.81 -4.49 -0.34
N GLU A 124 2.24 -5.72 -0.03
CA GLU A 124 1.35 -6.77 0.48
C GLU A 124 0.72 -6.39 1.83
N LEU A 125 1.49 -5.77 2.71
CA LEU A 125 1.02 -5.30 4.02
C LEU A 125 -0.02 -4.20 3.85
N THR A 126 0.24 -3.20 3.00
CA THR A 126 -0.75 -2.15 2.68
C THR A 126 -2.01 -2.76 2.10
N ARG A 127 -1.91 -3.64 1.11
CA ARG A 127 -3.05 -4.31 0.49
C ARG A 127 -3.90 -5.05 1.53
N LYS A 128 -3.27 -5.89 2.34
CA LYS A 128 -3.93 -6.69 3.39
C LYS A 128 -4.67 -5.85 4.43
N TYR A 129 -4.16 -4.67 4.75
CA TYR A 129 -4.74 -3.80 5.78
C TYR A 129 -5.59 -2.64 5.22
N SER A 130 -5.59 -2.42 3.91
CA SER A 130 -6.39 -1.41 3.22
C SER A 130 -7.67 -1.97 2.57
N GLU A 131 -7.67 -3.23 2.10
CA GLU A 131 -8.77 -3.79 1.29
C GLU A 131 -9.88 -4.52 2.08
N GLU A 132 -9.77 -4.69 3.40
CA GLU A 132 -10.84 -5.33 4.18
C GLU A 132 -12.02 -4.37 4.46
N GLN A 133 -12.71 -3.91 3.42
CA GLN A 133 -14.14 -3.61 3.48
C GLN A 133 -14.91 -4.79 2.87
N SER A 134 -15.82 -5.35 3.66
CA SER A 134 -16.85 -6.36 3.37
C SER A 134 -16.46 -7.83 3.17
N ASN A 135 -17.25 -8.69 3.84
CA ASN A 135 -17.42 -10.14 3.67
C ASN A 135 -16.44 -11.10 4.37
N THR A 136 -16.22 -10.92 5.68
CA THR A 136 -16.02 -12.11 6.53
C THR A 136 -17.24 -12.28 7.43
N SER A 137 -17.96 -13.38 7.21
CA SER A 137 -19.10 -13.79 8.05
C SER A 137 -18.64 -13.93 9.50
N LEU A 138 -19.56 -13.73 10.45
CA LEU A 138 -19.28 -13.97 11.88
C LEU A 138 -18.75 -15.40 12.11
N GLY A 139 -19.17 -16.38 11.29
CA GLY A 139 -18.66 -17.75 11.29
C GLY A 139 -17.18 -17.87 10.92
N ASP A 140 -16.69 -17.08 9.94
CA ASP A 140 -15.28 -17.07 9.52
C ASP A 140 -14.36 -16.42 10.55
N LYS A 141 -14.93 -15.59 11.44
CA LYS A 141 -14.20 -15.00 12.57
C LYS A 141 -14.07 -16.00 13.72
N LEU A 142 -15.09 -16.85 13.91
CA LEU A 142 -15.11 -17.92 14.93
C LEU A 142 -14.17 -19.07 14.56
N SER A 143 -14.09 -19.47 13.29
CA SER A 143 -13.18 -20.52 12.82
C SER A 143 -11.69 -20.14 12.89
N LYS A 144 -11.36 -18.86 13.03
CA LYS A 144 -9.98 -18.34 13.18
C LYS A 144 -9.52 -18.23 14.64
N PHE A 145 -10.32 -18.68 15.63
CA PHE A 145 -9.90 -18.74 17.03
C PHE A 145 -9.01 -19.96 17.28
N THR A 146 -7.71 -19.81 17.01
CA THR A 146 -6.68 -20.76 17.46
C THR A 146 -6.28 -20.45 18.91
N VAL A 147 -6.00 -21.46 19.73
CA VAL A 147 -5.48 -21.33 21.12
C VAL A 147 -4.28 -20.37 21.19
N HIS A 148 -3.41 -20.41 20.18
CA HIS A 148 -2.27 -19.50 20.05
C HIS A 148 -2.65 -18.02 19.85
N SER A 149 -3.80 -17.73 19.21
CA SER A 149 -4.34 -16.37 19.05
C SER A 149 -4.96 -15.85 20.35
N ILE A 150 -5.56 -16.72 21.15
CA ILE A 150 -6.09 -16.40 22.48
C ILE A 150 -4.94 -16.08 23.44
N LYS A 151 -3.91 -16.93 23.49
CA LYS A 151 -2.68 -16.69 24.29
C LYS A 151 -2.03 -15.34 23.98
N LYS A 152 -1.95 -14.97 22.69
CA LYS A 152 -1.42 -13.65 22.29
C LYS A 152 -2.29 -12.49 22.77
N LYS A 153 -3.61 -12.60 22.69
CA LYS A 153 -4.51 -11.55 23.21
C LYS A 153 -4.39 -11.42 24.73
N THR A 154 -4.29 -12.52 25.46
CA THR A 154 -4.07 -12.52 26.91
C THR A 154 -2.73 -11.88 27.28
N ASN A 155 -1.63 -12.28 26.64
CA ASN A 155 -0.31 -11.69 26.89
C ASN A 155 -0.29 -10.18 26.60
N ARG A 156 -0.95 -9.73 25.53
CA ARG A 156 -1.07 -8.30 25.22
C ARG A 156 -1.89 -7.55 26.26
N PHE A 157 -2.94 -8.16 26.81
CA PHE A 157 -3.73 -7.57 27.90
C PHE A 157 -2.88 -7.43 29.17
N THR A 158 -2.18 -8.49 29.58
CA THR A 158 -1.26 -8.47 30.72
C THR A 158 -0.17 -7.42 30.55
N TYR A 159 0.41 -7.31 29.36
CA TYR A 159 1.41 -6.29 29.05
C TYR A 159 0.86 -4.86 29.15
N ARG A 160 -0.36 -4.61 28.66
CA ARG A 160 -1.03 -3.30 28.78
C ARG A 160 -1.30 -2.92 30.23
N MET A 161 -1.67 -3.89 31.06
CA MET A 161 -1.90 -3.64 32.48
C MET A 161 -0.58 -3.37 33.21
N GLY A 162 0.44 -4.19 32.97
CA GLY A 162 1.78 -3.99 33.53
C GLY A 162 2.40 -2.65 33.11
N SER A 163 2.20 -2.19 31.88
CA SER A 163 2.70 -0.89 31.44
C SER A 163 1.94 0.29 32.05
N SER A 164 0.62 0.19 32.21
CA SER A 164 -0.18 1.25 32.86
C SER A 164 0.16 1.44 34.34
N LEU A 165 0.64 0.37 35.00
CA LEU A 165 1.10 0.38 36.39
C LEU A 165 2.60 0.69 36.54
N GLY A 166 3.32 0.97 35.43
CA GLY A 166 4.75 1.27 35.45
C GLY A 166 5.67 0.06 35.70
N VAL A 167 5.12 -1.15 35.77
CA VAL A 167 5.83 -2.40 36.06
C VAL A 167 6.57 -2.94 34.82
N VAL A 168 6.19 -2.47 33.62
CA VAL A 168 6.76 -2.94 32.35
C VAL A 168 7.32 -1.77 31.52
N LYS A 169 8.60 -1.87 31.14
CA LYS A 169 9.27 -0.87 30.30
C LYS A 169 8.72 -0.90 28.88
N VAL A 170 8.07 0.19 28.45
CA VAL A 170 7.54 0.32 27.09
C VAL A 170 8.59 0.94 26.18
N THR A 171 9.06 0.20 25.18
CA THR A 171 9.83 0.78 24.07
C THR A 171 8.95 1.76 23.31
N ARG A 172 9.30 3.04 23.36
CA ARG A 172 8.62 4.10 22.61
C ARG A 172 9.32 4.36 21.28
N ASP A 173 8.52 4.72 20.29
CA ASP A 173 8.95 5.06 18.94
C ASP A 173 8.42 6.48 18.68
N ALA A 174 9.24 7.47 19.02
CA ALA A 174 8.82 8.86 19.07
C ALA A 174 8.36 9.38 17.70
N ASP A 175 9.01 8.95 16.63
CA ASP A 175 8.64 9.31 15.26
C ASP A 175 7.28 8.72 14.87
N PHE A 176 7.05 7.43 15.18
CA PHE A 176 5.76 6.81 14.96
C PHE A 176 4.65 7.49 15.76
N ASP A 177 4.89 7.75 17.05
CA ASP A 177 3.92 8.39 17.94
C ASP A 177 3.56 9.81 17.46
N ARG A 178 4.57 10.58 16.98
CA ARG A 178 4.35 11.89 16.36
C ARG A 178 3.49 11.80 15.10
N LEU A 179 3.82 10.89 14.19
CA LEU A 179 3.07 10.71 12.93
C LEU A 179 1.63 10.24 13.18
N VAL A 180 1.41 9.38 14.18
CA VAL A 180 0.04 8.97 14.58
C VAL A 180 -0.74 10.15 15.16
N CYS A 181 -0.09 11.00 15.96
CA CYS A 181 -0.72 12.22 16.48
C CYS A 181 -1.09 13.20 15.36
N GLU A 182 -0.20 13.43 14.40
CA GLU A 182 -0.46 14.29 13.24
C GLU A 182 -1.62 13.76 12.37
N LEU A 183 -1.66 12.44 12.15
CA LEU A 183 -2.73 11.77 11.41
C LEU A 183 -4.08 11.89 12.13
N ASP A 184 -4.11 11.70 13.44
CA ASP A 184 -5.30 11.81 14.28
C ASP A 184 -5.82 13.27 14.34
N GLN A 185 -4.92 14.25 14.38
CA GLN A 185 -5.29 15.66 14.23
C GLN A 185 -5.87 15.96 12.83
N ALA A 186 -5.27 15.41 11.76
CA ALA A 186 -5.79 15.55 10.41
C ALA A 186 -7.17 14.90 10.25
N GLU A 187 -7.38 13.72 10.82
CA GLU A 187 -8.67 13.04 10.87
C GLU A 187 -9.72 13.92 11.54
N ARG A 188 -9.43 14.46 12.73
CA ARG A 188 -10.35 15.38 13.44
C ARG A 188 -10.72 16.60 12.62
N ARG A 189 -9.75 17.21 11.94
CA ARG A 189 -10.00 18.37 11.05
C ARG A 189 -10.94 18.00 9.91
N LEU A 190 -10.74 16.85 9.27
CA LEU A 190 -11.61 16.37 8.19
C LEU A 190 -13.03 16.06 8.68
N VAL A 191 -13.17 15.40 9.83
CA VAL A 191 -14.49 15.11 10.44
C VAL A 191 -15.22 16.41 10.77
N ARG A 192 -14.54 17.38 11.38
CA ARG A 192 -15.11 18.70 11.69
C ARG A 192 -15.51 19.45 10.43
N PHE A 193 -14.66 19.44 9.40
CA PHE A 193 -14.95 20.09 8.13
C PHE A 193 -16.16 19.46 7.43
N ASN A 194 -16.27 18.13 7.42
CA ASN A 194 -17.43 17.43 6.88
C ASN A 194 -18.72 17.80 7.64
N TYR A 195 -18.66 17.90 8.97
CA TYR A 195 -19.78 18.37 9.77
C TYR A 195 -20.18 19.82 9.43
N MET A 196 -19.21 20.72 9.29
CA MET A 196 -19.46 22.11 8.88
C MET A 196 -20.05 22.19 7.47
N LEU A 197 -19.62 21.33 6.54
CA LEU A 197 -20.18 21.25 5.19
C LEU A 197 -21.67 20.87 5.21
N VAL A 198 -22.06 19.93 6.09
CA VAL A 198 -23.48 19.56 6.28
C VAL A 198 -24.29 20.74 6.80
N ILE A 199 -23.77 21.49 7.77
CA ILE A 199 -24.43 22.70 8.29
C ILE A 199 -24.54 23.76 7.20
N TYR A 200 -23.44 24.03 6.50
CA TYR A 200 -23.40 25.01 5.41
C TYR A 200 -24.44 24.70 4.35
N ARG A 201 -24.56 23.44 3.94
CA ARG A 201 -25.57 23.01 2.96
C ARG A 201 -26.98 23.30 3.47
N LYS A 202 -27.31 22.90 4.70
CA LYS A 202 -28.64 23.19 5.29
C LYS A 202 -28.93 24.69 5.32
N LYS A 203 -27.94 25.51 5.72
CA LYS A 203 -28.07 26.96 5.76
C LYS A 203 -28.26 27.55 4.36
N MET A 204 -27.49 27.11 3.38
CA MET A 204 -27.60 27.55 1.98
C MET A 204 -29.01 27.30 1.42
N PHE A 205 -29.57 26.10 1.62
CA PHE A 205 -30.95 25.82 1.19
C PHE A 205 -31.99 26.70 1.91
N TYR A 206 -31.82 26.89 3.22
CA TYR A 206 -32.74 27.70 4.03
C TYR A 206 -32.70 29.17 3.61
N GLU A 207 -31.53 29.80 3.57
CA GLU A 207 -31.36 31.21 3.25
C GLU A 207 -31.89 31.52 1.86
N THR A 208 -31.62 30.67 0.86
CA THR A 208 -32.14 30.92 -0.48
C THR A 208 -33.65 30.75 -0.56
N ARG A 209 -34.24 29.79 0.15
CA ARG A 209 -35.70 29.69 0.24
C ARG A 209 -36.31 30.97 0.83
N GLN A 210 -35.69 31.53 1.88
CA GLN A 210 -36.13 32.79 2.48
C GLN A 210 -35.99 33.97 1.50
N LEU A 211 -34.88 34.04 0.76
CA LEU A 211 -34.66 35.07 -0.25
C LEU A 211 -35.66 34.99 -1.41
N ILE A 212 -35.93 33.78 -1.93
CA ILE A 212 -36.94 33.55 -2.97
C ILE A 212 -38.32 34.00 -2.46
N GLN A 213 -38.68 33.60 -1.24
CA GLN A 213 -39.97 33.98 -0.64
C GLN A 213 -40.11 35.51 -0.56
N LYS A 214 -39.11 36.19 0.01
CA LYS A 214 -39.14 37.64 0.24
C LYS A 214 -39.05 38.48 -1.02
N ARG A 215 -38.23 38.06 -2.00
CA ARG A 215 -37.90 38.86 -3.19
C ARG A 215 -38.76 38.54 -4.40
N LEU A 216 -39.31 37.33 -4.48
CA LEU A 216 -40.03 36.87 -5.67
C LEU A 216 -41.51 36.60 -5.37
N ILE A 217 -41.81 35.93 -4.26
CA ILE A 217 -43.18 35.47 -3.95
C ILE A 217 -44.02 36.55 -3.26
N GLU A 218 -43.48 37.21 -2.23
CA GLU A 218 -44.19 38.26 -1.47
C GLU A 218 -44.59 39.48 -2.29
N PRO A 219 -43.72 40.08 -3.14
CA PRO A 219 -44.09 41.23 -3.97
C PRO A 219 -45.20 40.91 -4.97
N ARG A 220 -45.24 39.66 -5.45
CA ARG A 220 -46.21 39.19 -6.42
C ARG A 220 -47.64 39.05 -5.87
N ARG A 221 -47.80 38.86 -4.55
CA ARG A 221 -49.14 38.92 -3.93
C ARG A 221 -49.81 40.29 -4.12
N ARG A 222 -49.07 41.31 -4.54
CA ARG A 222 -49.57 42.67 -4.71
C ARG A 222 -49.95 43.00 -6.15
N GLU A 223 -49.24 42.50 -7.17
CA GLU A 223 -49.48 42.90 -8.57
C GLU A 223 -49.10 41.78 -9.58
N ILE A 224 -49.91 41.64 -10.65
CA ILE A 224 -49.70 40.90 -11.93
C ILE A 224 -50.22 39.44 -12.05
N PRO A 225 -51.29 39.20 -12.86
CA PRO A 225 -51.68 37.89 -13.38
C PRO A 225 -50.86 37.53 -14.64
N GLY A 226 -50.30 36.31 -14.74
CA GLY A 226 -49.81 35.80 -16.04
C GLY A 226 -48.77 34.67 -16.07
N VAL A 227 -47.75 34.68 -15.21
CA VAL A 227 -46.65 33.66 -15.24
C VAL A 227 -46.73 32.76 -14.00
N SER A 228 -46.66 31.43 -14.04
CA SER A 228 -46.69 30.64 -12.79
C SER A 228 -45.55 31.01 -11.82
N ALA A 229 -45.83 31.14 -10.52
CA ALA A 229 -44.80 31.39 -9.50
C ALA A 229 -43.72 30.29 -9.50
N ASP A 230 -44.11 29.05 -9.79
CA ASP A 230 -43.20 27.90 -9.87
C ASP A 230 -42.23 28.02 -11.04
N ALA A 231 -42.67 28.57 -12.18
CA ALA A 231 -41.81 28.74 -13.36
C ALA A 231 -40.66 29.72 -13.10
N GLN A 232 -40.86 30.71 -12.22
CA GLN A 232 -39.84 31.71 -11.88
C GLN A 232 -38.90 31.25 -10.76
N THR A 233 -39.37 30.41 -9.82
CA THR A 233 -38.53 29.86 -8.74
C THR A 233 -37.68 28.67 -9.21
N PHE A 234 -38.13 27.96 -10.23
CA PHE A 234 -37.49 26.77 -10.78
C PHE A 234 -35.99 26.93 -11.08
N PRO A 235 -35.51 27.98 -11.78
CA PRO A 235 -34.08 28.15 -12.05
C PRO A 235 -33.23 28.25 -10.78
N PHE A 236 -33.74 28.93 -9.74
CA PHE A 236 -33.03 29.06 -8.46
C PHE A 236 -32.97 27.74 -7.70
N HIS A 237 -34.05 26.95 -7.76
CA HIS A 237 -34.09 25.62 -7.17
C HIS A 237 -33.10 24.66 -7.85
N GLU A 238 -33.05 24.66 -9.19
CA GLU A 238 -32.08 23.84 -9.93
C GLU A 238 -30.63 24.28 -9.65
N MET A 239 -30.33 25.59 -9.68
CA MET A 239 -28.97 26.08 -9.38
C MET A 239 -28.46 25.63 -8.00
N ILE A 240 -29.31 25.65 -6.98
CA ILE A 240 -28.91 25.22 -5.63
C ILE A 240 -28.76 23.72 -5.51
N LYS A 241 -29.63 22.98 -6.18
CA LYS A 241 -29.52 21.54 -6.27
C LYS A 241 -28.21 21.14 -6.95
N ASP A 242 -27.85 21.81 -8.04
CA ASP A 242 -26.59 21.59 -8.75
C ASP A 242 -25.38 21.92 -7.86
N LEU A 243 -25.40 23.07 -7.17
CA LEU A 243 -24.35 23.42 -6.21
C LEU A 243 -24.24 22.37 -5.08
N ALA A 244 -25.37 21.86 -4.58
CA ALA A 244 -25.37 20.83 -3.55
C ALA A 244 -24.83 19.49 -4.05
N ILE A 245 -25.11 19.13 -5.31
CA ILE A 245 -24.53 17.94 -5.97
C ILE A 245 -23.02 18.13 -6.11
N ASP A 246 -22.57 19.28 -6.59
CA ASP A 246 -21.15 19.60 -6.77
C ASP A 246 -20.36 19.57 -5.45
N LEU A 247 -20.91 20.15 -4.38
CA LEU A 247 -20.30 20.09 -3.05
C LEU A 247 -20.20 18.65 -2.53
N ASN A 248 -21.19 17.80 -2.82
CA ASN A 248 -21.13 16.40 -2.43
C ASN A 248 -20.04 15.65 -3.20
N SER A 249 -20.06 15.74 -4.53
CA SER A 249 -19.17 14.96 -5.40
C SER A 249 -17.72 15.42 -5.32
N LYS A 250 -17.47 16.74 -5.28
CA LYS A 250 -16.11 17.31 -5.30
C LYS A 250 -15.47 17.43 -3.92
N VAL A 251 -16.27 17.58 -2.86
CA VAL A 251 -15.74 17.85 -1.51
C VAL A 251 -16.05 16.72 -0.55
N ARG A 252 -17.34 16.43 -0.30
CA ARG A 252 -17.75 15.42 0.70
C ARG A 252 -17.18 14.05 0.36
N ASP A 253 -17.28 13.63 -0.89
CA ASP A 253 -16.87 12.28 -1.29
C ASP A 253 -15.34 12.10 -1.20
N GLU A 254 -14.55 13.13 -1.53
CA GLU A 254 -13.10 13.10 -1.32
C GLU A 254 -12.72 13.11 0.17
N ILE A 255 -13.45 13.83 1.04
CA ILE A 255 -13.26 13.73 2.50
C ILE A 255 -13.54 12.30 2.98
N VAL A 256 -14.65 11.70 2.56
CA VAL A 256 -15.02 10.32 2.94
C VAL A 256 -13.95 9.33 2.47
N LYS A 257 -13.44 9.48 1.24
CA LYS A 257 -12.35 8.68 0.70
C LYS A 257 -11.06 8.83 1.50
N ALA A 258 -10.68 10.06 1.86
CA ALA A 258 -9.52 10.33 2.71
C ALA A 258 -9.65 9.69 4.10
N LEU A 259 -10.82 9.79 4.73
CA LEU A 259 -11.11 9.17 6.03
C LEU A 259 -11.06 7.63 5.96
N ARG A 260 -11.53 7.02 4.85
CA ARG A 260 -11.43 5.57 4.63
C ARG A 260 -10.00 5.09 4.41
N ALA A 261 -9.13 5.94 3.87
CA ALA A 261 -7.73 5.62 3.61
C ALA A 261 -6.84 5.58 4.88
N ILE A 262 -7.36 6.02 6.04
CA ILE A 262 -6.61 6.03 7.30
C ILE A 262 -6.28 4.59 7.73
N PRO A 263 -5.00 4.20 7.89
CA PRO A 263 -4.58 2.81 8.11
C PRO A 263 -4.74 2.35 9.58
N LYS A 264 -5.91 2.56 10.19
CA LYS A 264 -6.18 2.26 11.63
C LYS A 264 -5.86 0.82 12.02
N LYS A 265 -6.19 -0.15 11.15
CA LYS A 265 -5.88 -1.58 11.39
C LYS A 265 -4.38 -1.85 11.42
N LEU A 266 -3.62 -1.20 10.55
CA LEU A 266 -2.16 -1.35 10.48
C LEU A 266 -1.49 -0.76 11.72
N ILE A 267 -1.92 0.42 12.16
CA ILE A 267 -1.47 1.07 13.41
C ILE A 267 -1.73 0.13 14.60
N ARG A 268 -2.95 -0.41 14.72
CA ARG A 268 -3.30 -1.40 15.76
C ARG A 268 -2.44 -2.66 15.68
N LYS A 269 -2.21 -3.17 14.47
CA LYS A 269 -1.39 -4.36 14.24
C LYS A 269 0.07 -4.13 14.66
N ARG A 270 0.63 -2.97 14.34
CA ARG A 270 1.98 -2.57 14.76
C ARG A 270 2.07 -2.57 16.28
N ASN A 271 1.11 -1.95 16.97
CA ASN A 271 1.09 -1.92 18.44
C ASN A 271 0.98 -3.32 19.04
N ASP A 272 0.11 -4.17 18.49
CA ASP A 272 0.01 -5.59 18.88
C ASP A 272 1.34 -6.35 18.70
N LYS A 273 2.08 -6.06 17.62
CA LYS A 273 3.37 -6.69 17.33
C LYS A 273 4.50 -6.18 18.20
N LEU A 274 4.49 -4.90 18.55
CA LEU A 274 5.43 -4.35 19.52
C LEU A 274 5.27 -5.03 20.88
N MET A 275 4.03 -5.21 21.35
CA MET A 275 3.76 -5.95 22.59
C MET A 275 4.20 -7.42 22.50
N ASP A 276 3.93 -8.11 21.39
CA ASP A 276 4.41 -9.48 21.18
C ASP A 276 5.95 -9.55 21.23
N TYR A 277 6.64 -8.56 20.66
CA TYR A 277 8.10 -8.46 20.64
C TYR A 277 8.68 -8.22 22.03
N GLU A 278 8.14 -7.26 22.78
CA GLU A 278 8.61 -6.95 24.14
C GLU A 278 8.38 -8.13 25.10
N ALA A 279 7.22 -8.80 25.01
CA ALA A 279 6.94 -9.99 25.81
C ALA A 279 7.91 -11.15 25.49
N ALA A 280 8.27 -11.35 24.22
CA ALA A 280 9.28 -12.35 23.84
C ALA A 280 10.68 -11.97 24.34
N LYS A 281 11.03 -10.69 24.26
CA LYS A 281 12.31 -10.15 24.74
C LYS A 281 12.45 -10.27 26.26
N SER A 282 11.39 -10.07 27.02
CA SER A 282 11.40 -10.27 28.48
C SER A 282 11.46 -11.75 28.87
N SER A 283 10.83 -12.64 28.08
CA SER A 283 10.85 -14.08 28.33
C SER A 283 12.22 -14.74 28.07
N ASN A 284 13.08 -14.12 27.26
CA ASN A 284 14.45 -14.58 26.99
C ASN A 284 15.48 -14.05 28.00
N LYS A 285 15.05 -13.30 29.02
CA LYS A 285 15.91 -12.78 30.10
C LYS A 285 15.83 -13.60 31.40
N VAL A 286 15.15 -14.76 31.35
CA VAL A 286 15.08 -15.77 32.42
C VAL A 286 15.78 -17.00 31.91
#